data_AF-A0A370THX0-F1
#
_entry.id   AF-A0A370THX0-F1
#
_cell.length_a   1.000
_cell.length_b   1.000
_cell.length_c   1.000
_cell.angle_alpha   90.00
_cell.angle_beta   90.00
_cell.angle_gamma   90.00
#
_symmetry.space_group_name_H-M   'P 1'
#
loop_
_entity.id
_entity.type
_entity.pdbx_description
1 polymer ?
#
loop_
_entity_poly.entity_id
_entity_poly.type
_entity_poly.pdbx_seq_one_letter_code
_entity_poly.pdbx_strand_id
1 'polypeptide(L)'
;MFTDISLYRDILAPAENLLVFQPDSIFCAAAPLTINDYLGWDWIGAPWSPDAQHGGNGGLSLRKVSKMLQVLKAEDRKDGDGELEDLWLTNRMVRLSGANMPNATVSKTFSVESVWDEKPLGYHVGWLGVHHPQYIKSSGASLSTPRPAAVAAADDDGVYRPGIRGTGTVYRRSDKVNDNENDDDRDLLIIEELLLTKLKEYIFTTED
;
A
#
# COMPACT_ATOMS: atom_id res chain seq x y z
N MET A 1 0.04 0.94 -17.52
CA MET A 1 -0.10 -0.53 -17.68
C MET A 1 -1.52 -0.98 -17.33
N PHE A 2 -2.01 -0.81 -16.10
CA PHE A 2 -3.38 -1.23 -15.73
C PHE A 2 -4.52 -0.37 -16.30
N THR A 3 -4.20 0.74 -16.97
CA THR A 3 -5.16 1.53 -17.75
C THR A 3 -5.06 1.27 -19.25
N ASP A 4 -4.27 0.27 -19.67
CA ASP A 4 -4.22 -0.15 -21.07
C ASP A 4 -5.28 -1.23 -21.31
N ILE A 5 -6.21 -0.97 -22.22
CA ILE A 5 -7.29 -1.91 -22.56
C ILE A 5 -6.76 -3.23 -23.13
N SER A 6 -5.61 -3.22 -23.82
CA SER A 6 -5.02 -4.42 -24.43
C SER A 6 -4.62 -5.46 -23.38
N LEU A 7 -4.21 -5.02 -22.18
CA LEU A 7 -3.93 -5.91 -21.06
C LEU A 7 -5.15 -6.80 -20.75
N TYR A 8 -6.34 -6.21 -20.68
CA TYR A 8 -7.56 -6.93 -20.32
C TYR A 8 -8.14 -7.71 -21.49
N ARG A 9 -8.11 -7.14 -22.70
CA ARG A 9 -8.73 -7.72 -23.89
C ARG A 9 -7.90 -8.87 -24.47
N ASP A 10 -6.59 -8.68 -24.54
CA ASP A 10 -5.71 -9.54 -25.34
C ASP A 10 -4.83 -10.44 -24.47
N ILE A 11 -4.40 -9.97 -23.30
CA ILE A 11 -3.46 -10.70 -22.45
C ILE A 11 -4.18 -11.52 -21.38
N LEU A 12 -5.14 -10.91 -20.67
CA LEU A 12 -5.83 -11.55 -19.55
C LEU A 12 -7.03 -12.39 -19.97
N ALA A 13 -7.51 -12.29 -21.21
CA ALA A 13 -8.63 -13.10 -21.66
C ALA A 13 -8.31 -14.61 -21.59
N PRO A 14 -9.23 -15.47 -21.11
CA PRO A 14 -10.61 -15.20 -20.70
C PRO A 14 -10.82 -15.04 -19.18
N ALA A 15 -9.78 -14.68 -18.41
CA ALA A 15 -9.89 -14.53 -16.96
C ALA A 15 -10.90 -13.43 -16.59
N GLU A 16 -11.80 -13.73 -15.65
CA GLU A 16 -12.76 -12.74 -15.14
C GLU A 16 -12.21 -11.98 -13.93
N ASN A 17 -11.34 -12.61 -13.14
CA ASN A 17 -10.82 -12.04 -11.91
C ASN A 17 -9.32 -11.84 -12.02
N LEU A 18 -8.88 -10.61 -11.75
CA LEU A 18 -7.48 -10.24 -11.66
C LEU A 18 -7.15 -9.93 -10.20
N LEU A 19 -6.30 -10.77 -9.60
CA LEU A 19 -5.64 -10.43 -8.35
C LEU A 19 -4.36 -9.66 -8.66
N VAL A 20 -4.26 -8.44 -8.16
CA VAL A 20 -3.03 -7.64 -8.16
C VAL A 20 -2.38 -7.76 -6.80
N PHE A 21 -1.10 -8.08 -6.80
CA PHE A 21 -0.27 -8.29 -5.62
C PHE A 21 1.08 -7.60 -5.84
N GLN A 22 1.26 -6.41 -5.27
CA GLN A 22 2.51 -5.67 -5.35
C GLN A 22 3.57 -6.25 -4.39
N PRO A 23 4.87 -6.03 -4.65
CA PRO A 23 5.95 -6.63 -3.85
C PRO A 23 5.93 -6.29 -2.35
N ASP A 24 5.24 -5.22 -1.97
CA ASP A 24 5.02 -4.75 -0.60
C ASP A 24 3.65 -5.17 -0.02
N SER A 25 3.06 -6.22 -0.60
CA SER A 25 1.85 -6.87 -0.11
C SER A 25 2.15 -8.24 0.51
N ILE A 26 1.31 -8.67 1.44
CA ILE A 26 1.39 -10.01 2.06
C ILE A 26 0.00 -10.55 2.38
N PHE A 27 -0.21 -11.86 2.21
CA PHE A 27 -1.41 -12.54 2.72
C PHE A 27 -1.19 -13.11 4.12
N CYS A 28 -2.25 -13.10 4.92
CA CYS A 28 -2.27 -13.71 6.24
C CYS A 28 -2.69 -15.18 6.12
N ALA A 29 -1.77 -16.11 6.36
CA ALA A 29 -2.04 -17.55 6.25
C ALA A 29 -3.18 -18.03 7.18
N ALA A 30 -3.37 -17.35 8.32
CA ALA A 30 -4.43 -17.63 9.30
C ALA A 30 -5.67 -16.74 9.14
N ALA A 31 -5.83 -16.07 7.99
CA ALA A 31 -7.02 -15.26 7.74
C ALA A 31 -8.30 -16.12 7.81
N PRO A 32 -9.39 -15.59 8.41
CA PRO A 32 -10.66 -16.32 8.50
C PRO A 32 -11.43 -16.38 7.18
N LEU A 33 -11.06 -15.53 6.22
CA LEU A 33 -11.66 -15.41 4.89
C LEU A 33 -10.63 -15.78 3.82
N THR A 34 -11.13 -16.12 2.64
CA THR A 34 -10.35 -16.48 1.46
C THR A 34 -10.63 -15.49 0.32
N ILE A 35 -9.83 -15.56 -0.75
CA ILE A 35 -10.09 -14.76 -1.96
C ILE A 35 -11.50 -15.00 -2.53
N ASN A 36 -12.02 -16.22 -2.41
CA ASN A 36 -13.32 -16.59 -2.96
C ASN A 36 -14.48 -15.77 -2.38
N ASP A 37 -14.35 -15.34 -1.12
CA ASP A 37 -15.35 -14.53 -0.42
C ASP A 37 -15.49 -13.12 -1.02
N TYR A 38 -14.54 -12.70 -1.86
CA TYR A 38 -14.48 -11.36 -2.45
C TYR A 38 -14.75 -11.31 -3.96
N LEU A 39 -14.90 -12.46 -4.64
CA LEU A 39 -15.11 -12.54 -6.10
C LEU A 39 -16.41 -11.87 -6.58
N GLY A 40 -17.35 -11.58 -5.66
CA GLY A 40 -18.60 -10.88 -5.96
C GLY A 40 -18.41 -9.39 -6.30
N TRP A 41 -17.32 -8.77 -5.83
CA TRP A 41 -17.05 -7.35 -6.00
C TRP A 41 -16.39 -7.05 -7.34
N ASP A 42 -16.75 -5.92 -7.94
CA ASP A 42 -16.17 -5.45 -9.20
C ASP A 42 -14.74 -4.92 -8.99
N TRP A 43 -14.48 -4.32 -7.82
CA TRP A 43 -13.18 -3.92 -7.31
C TRP A 43 -13.19 -3.98 -5.79
N ILE A 44 -12.11 -4.46 -5.20
CA ILE A 44 -11.83 -4.35 -3.76
C ILE A 44 -10.32 -4.19 -3.55
N GLY A 45 -9.96 -3.26 -2.67
CA GLY A 45 -8.59 -3.00 -2.22
C GLY A 45 -8.61 -2.41 -0.81
N ALA A 46 -7.45 -2.05 -0.26
CA ALA A 46 -7.40 -1.46 1.08
C ALA A 46 -8.10 -0.08 1.10
N PRO A 47 -9.07 0.18 2.00
CA PRO A 47 -9.81 1.44 1.96
C PRO A 47 -8.92 2.61 2.39
N TRP A 48 -9.02 3.74 1.67
CA TRP A 48 -8.23 4.95 1.95
C TRP A 48 -8.69 5.69 3.21
N SER A 49 -9.91 5.48 3.68
CA SER A 49 -10.43 6.05 4.92
C SER A 49 -11.55 5.19 5.52
N PRO A 50 -11.88 5.35 6.82
CA PRO A 50 -12.98 4.61 7.46
C PRO A 50 -14.36 4.90 6.86
N ASP A 51 -14.53 6.05 6.21
CA ASP A 51 -15.79 6.50 5.62
C ASP A 51 -15.87 6.25 4.10
N ALA A 52 -14.84 5.62 3.51
CA ALA A 52 -14.81 5.34 2.08
C ALA A 52 -16.00 4.44 1.68
N GLN A 53 -16.76 4.90 0.68
CA GLN A 53 -17.99 4.22 0.24
C GLN A 53 -17.72 3.12 -0.79
N HIS A 54 -16.56 3.15 -1.46
CA HIS A 54 -16.16 2.22 -2.50
C HIS A 54 -14.65 2.26 -2.76
N GLY A 55 -14.14 1.32 -3.56
CA GLY A 55 -12.78 1.33 -4.08
C GLY A 55 -11.74 0.79 -3.09
N GLY A 56 -10.59 1.47 -3.05
CA GLY A 56 -9.44 1.11 -2.25
C GLY A 56 -8.16 1.02 -3.07
N ASN A 57 -7.01 1.08 -2.38
CA ASN A 57 -5.68 1.06 -2.95
C ASN A 57 -5.48 -0.15 -3.89
N GLY A 58 -4.79 0.08 -5.01
CA GLY A 58 -4.55 -0.92 -6.05
C GLY A 58 -3.46 -1.98 -5.76
N GLY A 59 -2.64 -1.82 -4.71
CA GLY A 59 -1.44 -2.63 -4.50
C GLY A 59 -1.68 -4.07 -4.07
N LEU A 60 -2.62 -4.28 -3.15
CA LEU A 60 -3.29 -5.56 -2.98
C LEU A 60 -4.76 -5.35 -3.31
N SER A 61 -5.18 -5.82 -4.49
CA SER A 61 -6.54 -5.61 -4.97
C SER A 61 -7.07 -6.78 -5.82
N LEU A 62 -8.38 -6.97 -5.80
CA LEU A 62 -9.09 -7.91 -6.66
C LEU A 62 -10.01 -7.12 -7.58
N ARG A 63 -9.94 -7.41 -8.88
CA ARG A 63 -10.55 -6.58 -9.93
C ARG A 63 -11.27 -7.46 -10.94
N LYS A 64 -12.49 -7.09 -11.33
CA LYS A 64 -13.19 -7.76 -12.43
C LYS A 64 -12.73 -7.25 -13.79
N VAL A 65 -12.20 -8.15 -14.60
CA VAL A 65 -11.72 -7.89 -15.96
C VAL A 65 -12.86 -7.36 -16.84
N SER A 66 -14.05 -7.93 -16.73
CA SER A 66 -15.22 -7.46 -17.49
C SER A 66 -15.57 -5.99 -17.19
N LYS A 67 -15.44 -5.55 -15.94
CA LYS A 67 -15.73 -4.17 -15.50
C LYS A 67 -14.62 -3.21 -15.90
N MET A 68 -13.38 -3.64 -15.81
CA MET A 68 -12.22 -2.92 -16.32
C MET A 68 -12.34 -2.63 -17.82
N LEU A 69 -12.76 -3.64 -18.61
CA LEU A 69 -13.03 -3.45 -20.03
C LEU A 69 -14.16 -2.44 -20.29
N GLN A 70 -15.20 -2.37 -19.46
CA GLN A 70 -16.25 -1.37 -19.62
C GLN A 70 -15.71 0.05 -19.38
N VAL A 71 -14.95 0.24 -18.29
CA VAL A 71 -14.31 1.53 -17.98
C VAL A 71 -13.40 1.97 -19.12
N LEU A 72 -12.48 1.11 -19.54
CA LEU A 72 -11.44 1.46 -20.52
C LEU A 72 -11.95 1.55 -21.97
N LYS A 73 -13.15 1.03 -22.26
CA LYS A 73 -13.85 1.29 -23.53
C LYS A 73 -14.57 2.63 -23.52
N ALA A 74 -15.06 3.07 -22.36
CA ALA A 74 -15.80 4.31 -22.22
C ALA A 74 -14.89 5.52 -22.13
N GLU A 75 -13.74 5.37 -21.46
CA GLU A 75 -12.79 6.46 -21.24
C GLU A 75 -11.35 5.96 -21.33
N ASP A 76 -10.50 6.77 -21.97
CA ASP A 76 -9.08 6.52 -22.10
C ASP A 76 -8.30 7.45 -21.18
N ARG A 77 -7.43 6.88 -20.33
CA ARG A 77 -6.57 7.66 -19.44
C ARG A 77 -5.43 8.27 -20.23
N LYS A 78 -5.39 9.59 -20.33
CA LYS A 78 -4.36 10.29 -21.10
C LYS A 78 -2.99 10.22 -20.42
N ASP A 79 -1.95 10.20 -21.26
CA ASP A 79 -0.58 10.33 -20.79
C ASP A 79 -0.41 11.66 -20.04
N GLY A 80 0.22 11.59 -18.86
CA GLY A 80 0.38 12.75 -17.98
C GLY A 80 -0.85 13.09 -17.12
N ASP A 81 -1.91 12.28 -17.14
CA ASP A 81 -3.00 12.39 -16.16
C ASP A 81 -2.44 12.18 -14.74
N GLY A 82 -2.66 13.16 -13.86
CA GLY A 82 -2.11 13.21 -12.51
C GLY A 82 -2.87 12.39 -11.46
N GLU A 83 -4.02 11.79 -11.79
CA GLU A 83 -4.76 10.94 -10.85
C GLU A 83 -4.01 9.63 -10.61
N LEU A 84 -4.06 9.03 -9.42
CA LEU A 84 -3.48 7.69 -9.22
C LEU A 84 -4.30 6.64 -9.99
N GLU A 85 -3.66 5.52 -10.37
CA GLU A 85 -4.31 4.49 -11.20
C GLU A 85 -5.56 3.88 -10.59
N ASP A 86 -5.48 3.50 -9.32
CA ASP A 86 -6.58 2.95 -8.53
C ASP A 86 -7.73 3.95 -8.36
N LEU A 87 -7.42 5.21 -8.03
CA LEU A 87 -8.40 6.30 -7.97
C LEU A 87 -9.07 6.50 -9.34
N TRP A 88 -8.28 6.60 -10.41
CA TRP A 88 -8.79 6.85 -11.75
C TRP A 88 -9.79 5.78 -12.18
N LEU A 89 -9.45 4.51 -11.97
CA LEU A 89 -10.30 3.38 -12.34
C LEU A 89 -11.52 3.25 -11.46
N THR A 90 -11.37 3.28 -10.15
CA THR A 90 -12.50 3.09 -9.22
C THR A 90 -13.51 4.22 -9.32
N ASN A 91 -13.06 5.47 -9.49
CA ASN A 91 -13.93 6.63 -9.71
C ASN A 91 -14.75 6.51 -10.98
N ARG A 92 -14.30 5.76 -11.99
CA ARG A 92 -15.07 5.51 -13.23
C ARG A 92 -15.93 4.27 -13.12
N MET A 93 -15.40 3.23 -12.47
CA MET A 93 -16.13 1.99 -12.23
C MET A 93 -17.40 2.22 -11.40
N VAL A 94 -17.37 3.08 -10.37
CA VAL A 94 -18.56 3.36 -9.54
C VAL A 94 -19.71 3.98 -10.33
N ARG A 95 -19.41 4.64 -11.45
CA ARG A 95 -20.41 5.28 -12.32
C ARG A 95 -21.06 4.31 -13.30
N LEU A 96 -20.57 3.08 -13.42
CA LEU A 96 -21.19 2.06 -14.25
C LEU A 96 -22.55 1.65 -13.69
N SER A 97 -23.50 1.37 -14.57
CA SER A 97 -24.79 0.82 -14.16
C SER A 97 -24.61 -0.54 -13.49
N GLY A 98 -25.16 -0.69 -12.28
CA GLY A 98 -25.01 -1.92 -11.50
C GLY A 98 -23.57 -2.19 -11.03
N ALA A 99 -22.76 -1.14 -10.84
CA ALA A 99 -21.46 -1.27 -10.17
C ALA A 99 -21.65 -1.83 -8.75
N ASN A 100 -20.84 -2.83 -8.40
CA ASN A 100 -20.86 -3.47 -7.10
C ASN A 100 -19.47 -3.34 -6.47
N MET A 101 -19.31 -2.36 -5.57
CA MET A 101 -18.07 -2.16 -4.82
C MET A 101 -18.34 -2.04 -3.32
N PRO A 102 -17.47 -2.62 -2.47
CA PRO A 102 -17.64 -2.61 -1.03
C PRO A 102 -17.24 -1.27 -0.42
N ASN A 103 -17.90 -0.91 0.68
CA ASN A 103 -17.45 0.18 1.54
C ASN A 103 -16.27 -0.24 2.44
N ALA A 104 -15.73 0.72 3.18
CA ALA A 104 -14.58 0.50 4.06
C ALA A 104 -14.77 -0.61 5.10
N THR A 105 -16.00 -0.89 5.55
CA THR A 105 -16.28 -1.93 6.56
C THR A 105 -15.95 -3.32 6.02
N VAL A 106 -16.21 -3.55 4.73
CA VAL A 106 -15.86 -4.82 4.05
C VAL A 106 -14.44 -4.74 3.49
N SER A 107 -14.05 -3.63 2.87
CA SER A 107 -12.72 -3.51 2.24
C SER A 107 -11.56 -3.72 3.22
N LYS A 108 -11.69 -3.27 4.48
CA LYS A 108 -10.65 -3.47 5.49
C LYS A 108 -10.42 -4.94 5.86
N THR A 109 -11.41 -5.82 5.67
CA THR A 109 -11.25 -7.26 5.92
C THR A 109 -10.49 -7.95 4.78
N PHE A 110 -10.42 -7.33 3.60
CA PHE A 110 -9.65 -7.84 2.47
C PHE A 110 -8.18 -7.41 2.56
N SER A 111 -7.93 -6.11 2.71
CA SER A 111 -6.57 -5.58 2.80
C SER A 111 -6.49 -4.41 3.78
N VAL A 112 -5.47 -4.40 4.62
CA VAL A 112 -5.15 -3.29 5.53
C VAL A 112 -4.02 -2.45 4.96
N GLU A 113 -4.23 -1.13 4.97
CA GLU A 113 -3.22 -0.09 4.70
C GLU A 113 -3.50 1.15 5.57
N SER A 114 -4.57 1.89 5.28
CA SER A 114 -4.96 3.10 6.02
C SER A 114 -5.99 2.83 7.13
N VAL A 115 -6.83 1.81 6.95
CA VAL A 115 -7.85 1.41 7.92
C VAL A 115 -7.52 0.01 8.44
N TRP A 116 -7.48 -0.12 9.77
CA TRP A 116 -7.14 -1.35 10.45
C TRP A 116 -8.30 -2.36 10.51
N ASP A 117 -7.94 -3.63 10.35
CA ASP A 117 -8.75 -4.77 10.73
C ASP A 117 -7.88 -5.76 11.50
N GLU A 118 -8.47 -6.48 12.46
CA GLU A 118 -7.73 -7.42 13.31
C GLU A 118 -7.35 -8.72 12.56
N LYS A 119 -8.14 -9.09 11.56
CA LYS A 119 -7.98 -10.36 10.84
C LYS A 119 -8.21 -10.18 9.33
N PRO A 120 -7.44 -9.30 8.66
CA PRO A 120 -7.59 -9.12 7.24
C PRO A 120 -7.09 -10.33 6.47
N LEU A 121 -7.51 -10.46 5.21
CA LEU A 121 -6.95 -11.43 4.28
C LEU A 121 -5.48 -11.09 3.97
N GLY A 122 -5.12 -9.80 3.88
CA GLY A 122 -3.74 -9.38 3.70
C GLY A 122 -3.45 -7.93 4.11
N TYR A 123 -2.21 -7.53 3.90
CA TYR A 123 -1.72 -6.18 4.10
C TYR A 123 -1.10 -5.66 2.82
N HIS A 124 -1.23 -4.35 2.60
CA HIS A 124 -0.47 -3.60 1.62
C HIS A 124 0.15 -2.40 2.33
N VAL A 125 1.48 -2.35 2.38
CA VAL A 125 2.16 -1.41 3.27
C VAL A 125 2.09 0.02 2.77
N GLY A 126 2.07 0.26 1.45
CA GLY A 126 1.77 1.54 0.81
C GLY A 126 2.58 2.74 1.34
N TRP A 127 3.46 3.33 0.54
CA TRP A 127 4.32 4.44 1.02
C TRP A 127 5.17 4.07 2.24
N LEU A 128 5.62 2.81 2.35
CA LEU A 128 6.43 2.29 3.47
C LEU A 128 5.75 2.35 4.85
N GLY A 129 4.41 2.39 4.92
CA GLY A 129 3.67 2.29 6.18
C GLY A 129 3.58 3.60 6.98
N VAL A 130 3.97 4.74 6.40
CA VAL A 130 4.02 6.05 7.08
C VAL A 130 2.64 6.63 7.46
N HIS A 131 1.54 6.01 7.04
CA HIS A 131 0.18 6.50 7.27
C HIS A 131 -0.68 5.65 8.23
N HIS A 132 -0.15 4.62 8.87
CA HIS A 132 -0.98 3.79 9.74
C HIS A 132 -1.20 4.43 11.14
N PRO A 133 -2.45 4.67 11.60
CA PRO A 133 -2.75 5.37 12.86
C PRO A 133 -2.18 4.71 14.12
N GLN A 134 -1.86 3.42 14.08
CA GLN A 134 -1.25 2.74 15.22
C GLN A 134 0.20 3.20 15.47
N TYR A 135 0.93 3.68 14.45
CA TYR A 135 2.25 4.29 14.67
C TYR A 135 2.16 5.62 15.41
N ILE A 136 1.05 6.35 15.25
CA ILE A 136 0.81 7.65 15.90
C ILE A 136 0.36 7.48 17.36
N LYS A 137 -0.34 6.39 17.71
CA LYS A 137 -0.75 6.15 19.11
C LYS A 137 0.35 5.58 20.01
N SER A 138 1.35 4.88 19.45
CA SER A 138 2.49 4.37 20.22
C SER A 138 3.59 5.42 20.45
N SER A 139 3.58 6.53 19.71
CA SER A 139 4.54 7.62 19.84
C SER A 139 3.84 8.91 20.28
N GLY A 140 3.91 9.23 21.57
CA GLY A 140 3.50 10.54 22.10
C GLY A 140 4.37 11.71 21.62
N ALA A 141 5.05 11.58 20.48
CA ALA A 141 5.91 12.60 19.90
C ALA A 141 5.16 13.30 18.77
N SER A 142 4.82 14.57 19.00
CA SER A 142 4.26 15.44 17.96
C SER A 142 5.24 15.60 16.81
N LEU A 143 4.95 14.98 15.66
CA LEU A 143 5.70 15.16 14.41
C LEU A 143 5.37 16.54 13.79
N SER A 144 6.34 17.44 13.72
CA SER A 144 6.19 18.73 13.02
C SER A 144 6.32 18.57 11.50
N THR A 145 5.64 19.43 10.74
CA THR A 145 5.56 19.43 9.26
C THR A 145 6.92 19.51 8.53
N PRO A 146 7.08 18.90 7.33
CA PRO A 146 8.33 18.91 6.56
C PRO A 146 8.66 20.30 5.97
N ARG A 147 9.97 20.58 5.78
CA ARG A 147 10.47 21.71 4.96
C ARG A 147 10.88 21.19 3.57
N PRO A 148 10.74 21.95 2.46
CA PRO A 148 11.06 21.44 1.13
C PRO A 148 12.58 21.22 0.96
N ALA A 149 12.98 20.12 0.34
CA ALA A 149 14.37 19.84 -0.01
C ALA A 149 14.84 20.73 -1.17
N ALA A 150 16.04 21.30 -1.03
CA ALA A 150 16.69 22.13 -2.04
C ALA A 150 17.13 21.31 -3.27
N VAL A 151 17.07 21.97 -4.43
CA VAL A 151 17.46 21.45 -5.75
C VAL A 151 18.97 21.16 -5.83
N ALA A 152 19.30 20.09 -6.56
CA ALA A 152 20.64 19.51 -6.71
C ALA A 152 21.71 20.47 -7.30
N ALA A 153 22.96 20.31 -6.85
CA ALA A 153 24.15 20.72 -7.58
C ALA A 153 24.89 19.46 -8.06
N ALA A 154 25.25 19.45 -9.34
CA ALA A 154 26.00 18.40 -10.03
C ALA A 154 27.49 18.48 -9.68
N ASP A 155 28.22 17.35 -9.77
CA ASP A 155 29.67 17.39 -9.98
C ASP A 155 30.14 16.26 -10.91
N ASP A 156 31.17 16.64 -11.65
CA ASP A 156 31.91 15.99 -12.74
C ASP A 156 32.70 14.76 -12.25
N ASP A 157 32.96 13.81 -13.16
CA ASP A 157 33.85 12.63 -13.07
C ASP A 157 33.13 11.30 -13.42
N GLY A 158 33.00 11.07 -14.73
CA GLY A 158 32.34 9.92 -15.34
C GLY A 158 32.95 8.55 -15.04
N VAL A 159 32.47 7.88 -13.99
CA VAL A 159 32.58 6.43 -13.81
C VAL A 159 31.25 5.84 -13.32
N TYR A 160 30.55 5.11 -14.20
CA TYR A 160 29.31 4.38 -13.90
C TYR A 160 29.60 3.08 -13.13
N ARG A 161 28.96 2.90 -11.96
CA ARG A 161 28.86 1.61 -11.26
C ARG A 161 27.39 1.38 -10.85
N PRO A 162 26.76 0.24 -11.22
CA PRO A 162 25.37 -0.02 -10.86
C PRO A 162 25.33 -0.56 -9.42
N GLY A 163 24.76 0.23 -8.52
CA GLY A 163 24.45 -0.17 -7.15
C GLY A 163 23.18 0.57 -6.73
N ILE A 164 22.15 -0.19 -6.39
CA ILE A 164 20.86 0.28 -5.90
C ILE A 164 21.10 1.24 -4.73
N ARG A 165 20.86 2.55 -4.93
CA ARG A 165 20.77 3.52 -3.83
C ARG A 165 19.32 3.94 -3.70
N GLY A 166 18.60 3.27 -2.80
CA GLY A 166 17.43 3.86 -2.18
C GLY A 166 17.88 5.08 -1.38
N THR A 167 17.24 6.22 -1.61
CA THR A 167 17.44 7.44 -0.83
C THR A 167 16.83 7.24 0.55
N GLY A 168 17.59 6.64 1.46
CA GLY A 168 17.26 6.66 2.89
C GLY A 168 17.47 8.06 3.43
N THR A 169 16.40 8.76 3.77
CA THR A 169 16.47 10.04 4.47
C THR A 169 16.84 9.77 5.93
N VAL A 170 18.06 10.13 6.31
CA VAL A 170 18.54 10.04 7.71
C VAL A 170 17.87 11.15 8.52
N TYR A 171 17.02 10.79 9.48
CA TYR A 171 16.58 11.74 10.51
C TYR A 171 17.72 11.93 11.51
N ARG A 172 18.41 13.07 11.41
CA ARG A 172 19.43 13.48 12.38
C ARG A 172 18.76 14.18 13.56
N ARG A 173 18.93 13.64 14.77
CA ARG A 173 18.69 14.36 16.02
C ARG A 173 19.62 15.58 16.04
N SER A 174 19.06 16.78 15.96
CA SER A 174 19.81 18.02 16.19
C SER A 174 19.59 18.41 17.64
N ASP A 175 20.47 17.93 18.51
CA ASP A 175 20.47 18.33 19.90
C ASP A 175 20.88 19.81 20.00
N LYS A 176 19.97 20.61 20.53
CA LYS A 176 20.32 21.80 21.28
C LYS A 176 19.48 21.81 22.54
N VAL A 177 19.93 21.15 23.59
CA VAL A 177 19.78 21.67 24.96
C VAL A 177 20.96 21.19 25.80
N ASN A 178 21.49 22.13 26.58
CA ASN A 178 22.49 21.96 27.62
C ASN A 178 22.38 20.66 28.42
N ASP A 179 23.54 20.04 28.56
CA ASP A 179 24.13 19.30 29.68
C ASP A 179 23.22 18.67 30.76
N ASN A 180 23.50 17.38 30.96
CA ASN A 180 23.19 16.51 32.09
C ASN A 180 21.84 15.79 32.03
N GLU A 181 21.85 14.54 31.59
CA GLU A 181 21.80 13.37 32.49
C GLU A 181 21.87 12.08 31.67
N ASN A 182 22.36 11.01 32.32
CA ASN A 182 22.53 9.67 31.77
C ASN A 182 21.26 9.15 31.10
N ASP A 183 21.24 9.03 29.78
CA ASP A 183 20.23 8.26 29.06
C ASP A 183 20.86 6.95 28.57
N ASP A 184 20.35 5.86 29.10
CA ASP A 184 20.65 4.49 28.71
C ASP A 184 20.15 4.31 27.27
N ASP A 185 21.08 4.36 26.31
CA ASP A 185 20.83 4.16 24.87
C ASP A 185 20.25 2.75 24.65
N ARG A 186 18.92 2.65 24.71
CA ARG A 186 18.22 1.50 24.12
C ARG A 186 17.97 1.81 22.67
N ASP A 187 18.87 1.31 21.82
CA ASP A 187 18.72 1.21 20.38
C ASP A 187 17.28 0.77 20.03
N LEU A 188 16.51 1.69 19.47
CA LEU A 188 15.17 1.40 18.97
C LEU A 188 15.29 0.63 17.65
N LEU A 189 14.87 -0.64 17.68
CA LEU A 189 14.89 -1.55 16.54
C LEU A 189 14.13 -0.97 15.34
N ILE A 190 14.75 -1.03 14.16
CA ILE A 190 14.13 -0.64 12.89
C ILE A 190 12.99 -1.59 12.51
N ILE A 191 12.05 -1.13 11.67
CA ILE A 191 10.85 -1.90 11.25
C ILE A 191 11.20 -3.28 10.67
N GLU A 192 12.31 -3.38 9.95
CA GLU A 192 12.82 -4.65 9.43
C GLU A 192 13.14 -5.64 10.57
N GLU A 193 13.74 -5.16 11.67
CA GLU A 193 14.07 -5.99 12.82
C GLU A 193 12.82 -6.38 13.63
N LEU A 194 11.79 -5.54 13.69
CA LEU A 194 10.51 -5.87 14.33
C LEU A 194 9.73 -6.93 13.53
N LEU A 195 9.67 -6.78 12.19
CA LEU A 195 9.08 -7.77 11.30
C LEU A 195 9.86 -9.09 11.35
N LEU A 196 11.19 -9.05 11.30
CA LEU A 196 12.03 -10.24 11.44
C LEU A 196 11.88 -10.91 12.81
N THR A 197 11.76 -10.13 13.89
CA THR A 197 11.55 -10.68 15.24
C THR A 197 10.22 -11.38 15.33
N LYS A 198 9.15 -10.77 14.81
CA LYS A 198 7.81 -11.38 14.79
C LYS A 198 7.72 -12.61 13.89
N LEU A 199 8.41 -12.59 12.75
CA LEU A 199 8.51 -13.76 11.86
C LEU A 199 9.29 -14.90 12.51
N LYS A 200 10.38 -14.62 13.24
CA LYS A 200 11.15 -15.63 13.98
C LYS A 200 10.35 -16.23 15.13
N GLU A 201 9.63 -15.43 15.92
CA GLU A 201 8.74 -15.94 16.98
C GLU A 201 7.69 -16.92 16.42
N TYR A 202 7.18 -16.67 15.22
CA TYR A 202 6.18 -17.52 14.58
C TYR A 202 6.76 -18.82 14.01
N ILE A 203 7.99 -18.78 13.47
CA ILE A 203 8.67 -19.98 12.92
C ILE A 203 9.16 -20.91 14.03
N PHE A 204 9.64 -20.37 15.17
CA PHE A 204 10.11 -21.19 16.31
C PHE A 204 9.00 -21.70 17.23
N THR A 205 7.73 -21.41 16.94
CA THR A 205 6.57 -21.96 17.67
C THR A 205 5.86 -23.08 16.90
N THR A 206 6.31 -23.41 15.69
CA THR A 206 5.83 -24.54 14.90
C THR A 206 6.93 -25.59 14.73
N GLU A 207 7.38 -26.19 15.82
CA GLU A 207 8.00 -27.52 15.81
C GLU A 207 7.28 -28.37 16.86
N ASP A 208 6.33 -29.19 16.40
CA ASP A 208 5.87 -30.42 17.07
C ASP A 208 6.50 -31.62 16.34
#